data_AF-A0A8E2F091-F1
#
_entry.id   AF-A0A8E2F091-F1
#
_cell.length_a   1.000
_cell.length_b   1.000
_cell.length_c   1.000
_cell.angle_alpha   90.00
_cell.angle_beta   90.00
_cell.angle_gamma   90.00
#
_symmetry.space_group_name_H-M   'P 1'
#
loop_
_entity.id
_entity.type
_entity.pdbx_description
1 polymer ?
#
loop_
_entity_poly.entity_id
_entity_poly.type
_entity_poly.pdbx_seq_one_letter_code
_entity_poly.pdbx_strand_id
1 'polypeptide(L)'
;MRTFSSTAFLFLIFNILKISRLSTCYFSPPQDPYIHPVFILRGSNPETEILSNALGILGFKGASLSAIASNCSYPMNKSYANQKGVFIEVDRDLDEDFAAIASSYSEAKFLLPTKPPTSMQHTHPDDLKLQQYVNSVRRFFQERDVNQEKILLEIAVGEPEIVVGEKWEQLCIFLGLGYSTLERLRLWRFPSAGGGKEKSAGWGS
;
A
#
# COMPACT_ATOMS: atom_id res chain seq x y z
N MET A 1 18.40 -60.48 6.62
CA MET A 1 19.44 -59.45 6.37
C MET A 1 19.16 -58.77 5.03
N ARG A 2 18.66 -57.53 5.07
CA ARG A 2 18.60 -56.62 3.92
C ARG A 2 19.06 -55.26 4.43
N THR A 3 20.27 -54.88 4.06
CA THR A 3 20.89 -53.59 4.36
C THR A 3 20.32 -52.54 3.41
N PHE A 4 19.45 -51.66 3.90
CA PHE A 4 18.99 -50.51 3.11
C PHE A 4 19.99 -49.36 3.23
N SER A 5 20.29 -48.80 2.06
CA SER A 5 21.39 -47.89 1.75
C SER A 5 21.24 -46.52 2.41
N SER A 6 22.23 -46.15 3.23
CA SER A 6 22.36 -44.88 3.96
C SER A 6 22.53 -43.63 3.09
N THR A 7 22.55 -43.78 1.76
CA THR A 7 22.86 -42.67 0.83
C THR A 7 21.62 -41.86 0.42
N ALA A 8 20.41 -42.41 0.52
CA ALA A 8 19.19 -41.69 0.15
C ALA A 8 18.75 -40.68 1.22
N PHE A 9 19.10 -40.91 2.49
CA PHE A 9 18.69 -40.04 3.60
C PHE A 9 19.50 -38.73 3.67
N LEU A 10 20.74 -38.75 3.19
CA LEU A 10 21.60 -37.55 3.18
C LEU A 10 21.24 -36.55 2.07
N PHE A 11 20.66 -36.99 0.95
CA PHE A 11 20.22 -36.08 -0.11
C PHE A 11 18.99 -35.25 0.28
N LEU A 12 18.15 -35.76 1.18
CA LEU A 12 16.96 -35.06 1.65
C LEU A 12 17.32 -33.96 2.66
N ILE A 13 18.37 -34.16 3.48
CA ILE A 13 18.85 -33.15 4.43
C ILE A 13 19.60 -32.02 3.71
N PHE A 14 20.35 -32.32 2.64
CA PHE A 14 21.07 -31.29 1.86
C PHE A 14 20.16 -30.37 1.04
N ASN A 15 18.95 -30.78 0.67
CA ASN A 15 17.98 -29.89 0.01
C ASN A 15 17.19 -29.03 0.98
N ILE A 16 17.06 -29.41 2.25
CA ILE A 16 16.40 -28.58 3.27
C ILE A 16 17.36 -27.47 3.78
N LEU A 17 18.68 -27.69 3.71
CA LEU A 17 19.67 -26.71 4.20
C LEU A 17 20.04 -25.57 3.21
N LYS A 18 19.55 -25.59 1.97
CA LYS A 18 19.80 -24.52 0.99
C LYS A 18 18.78 -23.37 1.02
N ILE A 19 17.78 -23.42 1.88
CA ILE A 19 16.79 -22.33 2.04
C ILE A 19 17.21 -21.35 3.16
N SER A 20 18.28 -21.66 3.90
CA SER A 20 18.77 -20.82 5.00
C SER A 20 19.74 -19.73 4.51
N ARG A 21 19.27 -18.79 3.66
CA ARG A 21 19.81 -17.41 3.51
C ARG A 21 18.85 -16.48 2.75
N LEU A 22 17.55 -16.54 3.03
CA LEU A 22 16.78 -15.31 2.98
C LEU A 22 17.07 -14.60 4.29
N SER A 23 17.89 -13.54 4.22
CA SER A 23 17.95 -12.55 5.28
C SER A 23 16.53 -12.07 5.52
N THR A 24 15.86 -12.64 6.52
CA THR A 24 14.73 -11.99 7.19
C THR A 24 15.28 -10.68 7.75
N CYS A 25 15.18 -9.63 6.94
CA CYS A 25 15.14 -8.28 7.46
C CYS A 25 13.93 -8.24 8.39
N TYR A 26 14.18 -8.46 9.68
CA TYR A 26 13.22 -8.12 10.73
C TYR A 26 13.05 -6.62 10.66
N PHE A 27 12.02 -6.17 9.95
CA PHE A 27 11.58 -4.79 9.98
C PHE A 27 11.07 -4.53 11.39
N SER A 28 11.89 -3.89 12.21
CA SER A 28 11.41 -3.40 13.50
C SER A 28 10.46 -2.23 13.23
N PRO A 29 9.22 -2.25 13.76
CA PRO A 29 8.33 -1.12 13.59
C PRO A 29 8.94 0.15 14.22
N PRO A 30 8.68 1.33 13.65
CA PRO A 30 9.14 2.60 14.20
C PRO A 30 8.60 2.78 15.63
N GLN A 31 9.48 3.17 16.55
CA GLN A 31 9.16 3.28 17.99
C GLN A 31 8.41 4.56 18.38
N ASP A 32 7.87 5.31 17.41
CA ASP A 32 7.08 6.51 17.67
C ASP A 32 5.59 6.14 17.69
N PRO A 33 4.91 6.16 18.85
CA PRO A 33 3.55 5.62 19.03
C PRO A 33 2.44 6.42 18.34
N TYR A 34 2.75 7.44 17.53
CA TYR A 34 1.75 8.37 16.99
C TYR A 34 1.63 8.43 15.47
N ILE A 35 2.45 7.68 14.71
CA ILE A 35 2.37 7.70 13.24
C ILE A 35 2.34 6.28 12.70
N HIS A 36 1.14 5.78 12.43
CA HIS A 36 0.95 4.56 11.66
C HIS A 36 1.17 4.87 10.17
N PRO A 37 2.17 4.26 9.50
CA PRO A 37 2.40 4.50 8.09
C PRO A 37 1.23 3.97 7.25
N VAL A 38 0.98 4.65 6.13
CA VAL A 38 0.05 4.19 5.10
C VAL A 38 0.85 3.56 3.97
N PHE A 39 0.58 2.30 3.64
CA PHE A 39 1.25 1.62 2.55
C PHE A 39 0.37 1.63 1.31
N ILE A 40 0.90 2.05 0.17
CA ILE A 40 0.27 1.88 -1.14
C ILE A 40 0.89 0.63 -1.77
N LEU A 41 0.07 -0.41 -1.96
CA LEU A 41 0.44 -1.65 -2.62
C LEU A 41 0.41 -1.41 -4.13
N ARG A 42 1.58 -1.14 -4.75
CA ARG A 42 1.67 -0.69 -6.14
C ARG A 42 1.05 -1.73 -7.08
N GLY A 43 -0.06 -1.36 -7.70
CA GLY A 43 -0.73 -2.17 -8.71
C GLY A 43 -0.17 -1.88 -10.10
N SER A 44 -0.56 -0.74 -10.65
CA SER A 44 -0.07 -0.20 -11.92
C SER A 44 0.11 1.31 -11.87
N ASN A 45 0.84 1.83 -12.85
CA ASN A 45 0.78 3.23 -13.24
C ASN A 45 -0.32 3.36 -14.30
N PRO A 46 -1.20 4.36 -14.22
CA PRO A 46 -1.13 5.58 -13.39
C PRO A 46 -1.83 5.53 -12.02
N GLU A 47 -2.44 4.42 -11.63
CA GLU A 47 -3.35 4.37 -10.47
C GLU A 47 -2.63 4.63 -9.14
N THR A 48 -1.40 4.15 -9.01
CA THR A 48 -0.55 4.39 -7.82
C THR A 48 -0.24 5.88 -7.67
N GLU A 49 0.12 6.56 -8.75
CA GLU A 49 0.46 8.00 -8.75
C GLU A 49 -0.73 8.86 -8.31
N ILE A 50 -1.93 8.54 -8.80
CA ILE A 50 -3.15 9.24 -8.41
C ILE A 50 -3.36 9.16 -6.89
N LEU A 51 -3.15 8.00 -6.30
CA LEU A 51 -3.34 7.79 -4.87
C LEU A 51 -2.27 8.48 -4.04
N SER A 52 -1.01 8.44 -4.49
CA SER A 52 0.08 9.21 -3.88
C SER A 52 -0.20 10.72 -3.90
N ASN A 53 -0.73 11.24 -5.00
CA ASN A 53 -1.17 12.63 -5.11
C ASN A 53 -2.33 12.94 -4.16
N ALA A 54 -3.31 12.04 -4.03
CA ALA A 54 -4.43 12.20 -3.12
C ALA A 54 -3.96 12.28 -1.65
N LEU A 55 -3.02 11.41 -1.25
CA LEU A 55 -2.41 11.45 0.09
C LEU A 55 -1.60 12.73 0.32
N GLY A 56 -0.88 13.20 -0.70
CA GLY A 56 -0.19 14.49 -0.67
C GLY A 56 -1.13 15.67 -0.38
N ILE A 57 -2.30 15.71 -1.02
CA ILE A 57 -3.34 16.72 -0.78
C ILE A 57 -3.88 16.64 0.65
N LEU A 58 -4.00 15.43 1.22
CA LEU A 58 -4.42 15.23 2.60
C LEU A 58 -3.34 15.59 3.63
N GLY A 59 -2.12 15.92 3.19
CA GLY A 59 -1.00 16.31 4.04
C GLY A 59 -0.11 15.16 4.51
N PHE A 60 -0.16 14.01 3.83
CA PHE A 60 0.80 12.93 4.02
C PHE A 60 2.06 13.16 3.18
N LYS A 61 3.21 12.69 3.68
CA LYS A 61 4.49 12.80 2.97
C LYS A 61 4.95 11.43 2.46
N GLY A 62 5.34 11.37 1.19
CA GLY A 62 5.94 10.16 0.62
C GLY A 62 7.29 9.86 1.26
N ALA A 63 7.54 8.59 1.58
CA ALA A 63 8.78 8.07 2.12
C ALA A 63 9.18 6.77 1.39
N SER A 64 10.47 6.46 1.40
CA SER A 64 10.96 5.15 0.93
C SER A 64 10.87 4.12 2.05
N LEU A 65 10.66 2.85 1.69
CA LEU A 65 10.67 1.73 2.64
C LEU A 65 12.00 1.69 3.43
N SER A 66 13.11 1.97 2.75
CA SER A 66 14.45 2.05 3.36
C SER A 66 14.58 3.14 4.43
N ALA A 67 13.89 4.28 4.27
CA ALA A 67 13.97 5.39 5.23
C ALA A 67 13.29 5.06 6.58
N ILE A 68 12.35 4.11 6.56
CA ILE A 68 11.64 3.64 7.77
C ILE A 68 12.36 2.45 8.37
N ALA A 69 12.86 1.55 7.51
CA ALA A 69 13.63 0.37 7.94
C ALA A 69 14.91 0.73 8.70
N SER A 70 15.57 1.83 8.33
CA SER A 70 16.88 2.20 8.87
C SER A 70 16.84 2.75 10.30
N ASN A 71 15.70 2.66 11.00
CA ASN A 71 15.52 3.18 12.35
C ASN A 71 15.99 4.65 12.46
N CYS A 72 15.91 5.39 11.34
CA CYS A 72 16.08 6.82 11.38
C CYS A 72 14.90 7.29 12.21
N SER A 73 15.16 7.66 13.47
CA SER A 73 14.35 8.66 14.14
C SER A 73 14.12 9.72 13.09
N TYR A 74 12.92 9.76 12.50
CA TYR A 74 12.52 10.89 11.71
C TYR A 74 12.84 12.07 12.62
N PRO A 75 13.73 12.99 12.23
CA PRO A 75 13.88 14.19 13.01
C PRO A 75 12.53 14.87 12.91
N MET A 76 11.67 14.62 13.89
CA MET A 76 10.56 15.46 14.34
C MET A 76 11.22 16.75 14.84
N ASN A 77 11.94 17.43 13.95
CA ASN A 77 12.24 18.81 14.10
C ASN A 77 10.87 19.48 14.08
N LYS A 78 10.65 20.39 15.03
CA LYS A 78 9.38 21.05 15.38
C LYS A 78 8.77 21.91 14.24
N SER A 79 9.13 21.63 12.99
CA SER A 79 8.79 22.35 11.78
C SER A 79 7.59 21.74 11.01
N TYR A 80 6.93 20.71 11.54
CA TYR A 80 5.84 19.99 10.85
C TYR A 80 4.54 19.89 11.65
N ALA A 81 4.11 20.98 12.29
CA ALA A 81 2.84 21.05 13.03
C ALA A 81 1.57 20.73 12.20
N ASN A 82 1.69 20.53 10.88
CA ASN A 82 0.57 20.31 9.95
C ASN A 82 0.63 18.96 9.20
N GLN A 83 1.60 18.07 9.49
CA GLN A 83 1.70 16.79 8.81
C GLN A 83 0.78 15.75 9.45
N LYS A 84 0.04 15.02 8.61
CA LYS A 84 -0.88 13.97 9.08
C LYS A 84 -0.21 12.59 9.21
N GLY A 85 0.86 12.34 8.47
CA GLY A 85 1.58 11.07 8.50
C GLY A 85 2.50 10.88 7.28
N VAL A 86 3.03 9.67 7.14
CA VAL A 86 3.83 9.27 5.97
C VAL A 86 3.12 8.18 5.18
N PHE A 87 3.35 8.15 3.88
CA PHE A 87 2.96 7.04 3.03
C PHE A 87 4.15 6.44 2.30
N ILE A 88 4.06 5.14 1.98
CA ILE A 88 5.13 4.37 1.37
C ILE A 88 4.53 3.60 0.22
N GLU A 89 5.15 3.71 -0.95
CA GLU A 89 4.81 2.85 -2.08
C GLU A 89 5.62 1.55 -1.95
N VAL A 90 4.91 0.42 -1.93
CA VAL A 90 5.47 -0.93 -1.91
C VAL A 90 5.47 -1.43 -3.34
N ASP A 91 6.65 -1.67 -3.90
CA ASP A 91 6.78 -2.11 -5.28
C ASP A 91 6.56 -3.61 -5.39
N ARG A 92 5.56 -4.03 -6.18
CA ARG A 92 5.25 -5.45 -6.38
C ARG A 92 6.43 -6.28 -6.90
N ASP A 93 7.33 -5.68 -7.68
CA ASP A 93 8.41 -6.37 -8.40
C ASP A 93 9.71 -6.41 -7.57
N LEU A 94 9.81 -5.61 -6.50
CA LEU A 94 10.99 -5.52 -5.63
C LEU A 94 10.70 -5.94 -4.20
N ASP A 95 9.49 -5.65 -3.72
CA ASP A 95 9.01 -5.91 -2.36
C ASP A 95 8.02 -7.09 -2.40
N GLU A 96 8.54 -8.28 -2.73
CA GLU A 96 7.74 -9.49 -2.96
C GLU A 96 6.89 -9.92 -1.74
N ASP A 97 7.17 -9.39 -0.56
CA ASP A 97 6.52 -9.79 0.69
C ASP A 97 5.69 -8.66 1.33
N PHE A 98 4.66 -8.15 0.63
CA PHE A 98 3.64 -7.32 1.28
C PHE A 98 3.07 -7.99 2.55
N ALA A 99 3.06 -9.33 2.60
CA ALA A 99 2.68 -10.12 3.76
C ALA A 99 3.66 -9.96 4.93
N ALA A 100 4.97 -9.88 4.67
CA ALA A 100 5.97 -9.61 5.72
C ALA A 100 5.84 -8.18 6.24
N ILE A 101 5.58 -7.21 5.35
CA ILE A 101 5.30 -5.81 5.74
C ILE A 101 4.04 -5.77 6.61
N ALA A 102 2.92 -6.34 6.15
CA ALA A 102 1.67 -6.38 6.92
C ALA A 102 1.79 -7.15 8.24
N SER A 103 2.73 -8.08 8.35
CA SER A 103 3.03 -8.77 9.61
C SER A 103 3.89 -7.94 10.55
N SER A 104 4.80 -7.12 10.01
CA SER A 104 5.69 -6.25 10.78
C SER A 104 4.98 -4.97 11.25
N TYR A 105 3.94 -4.53 10.53
CA TYR A 105 3.17 -3.33 10.81
C TYR A 105 1.68 -3.66 11.01
N SER A 106 1.34 -4.26 12.14
CA SER A 106 -0.02 -4.75 12.43
C SER A 106 -1.10 -3.66 12.49
N GLU A 107 -0.72 -2.41 12.74
CA GLU A 107 -1.64 -1.27 12.84
C GLU A 107 -1.59 -0.35 11.59
N ALA A 108 -0.78 -0.72 10.60
CA ALA A 108 -0.69 0.07 9.38
C ALA A 108 -1.92 -0.12 8.48
N LYS A 109 -2.21 0.93 7.71
CA LYS A 109 -3.30 0.93 6.75
C LYS A 109 -2.75 0.72 5.34
N PHE A 110 -3.37 -0.18 4.60
CA PHE A 110 -2.96 -0.58 3.26
C PHE A 110 -3.97 -0.06 2.24
N LEU A 111 -3.46 0.55 1.19
CA LEU A 111 -4.23 1.03 0.06
C LEU A 111 -3.87 0.20 -1.17
N LEU A 112 -4.89 -0.36 -1.81
CA LEU A 112 -4.73 -1.12 -3.05
C LEU A 112 -5.42 -0.36 -4.19
N PRO A 113 -4.68 0.38 -5.03
CA PRO A 113 -5.23 0.94 -6.25
C PRO A 113 -5.64 -0.18 -7.19
N THR A 114 -6.91 -0.22 -7.55
CA THR A 114 -7.46 -1.22 -8.48
C THR A 114 -7.87 -0.55 -9.78
N LYS A 115 -7.66 -1.25 -10.91
CA LYS A 115 -8.34 -0.91 -12.15
C LYS A 115 -9.79 -1.35 -12.07
N PRO A 116 -10.70 -0.59 -12.69
CA PRO A 116 -12.05 -1.08 -12.90
C PRO A 116 -12.05 -2.35 -13.77
N PRO A 117 -13.09 -3.18 -13.65
CA PRO A 117 -13.30 -4.31 -14.55
C PRO A 117 -13.67 -3.80 -15.95
N THR A 118 -12.71 -3.28 -16.70
CA THR A 118 -12.94 -2.90 -18.09
C THR A 118 -13.14 -4.17 -18.91
N SER A 119 -14.26 -4.23 -19.63
CA SER A 119 -14.70 -5.36 -20.46
C SER A 119 -13.57 -5.98 -21.29
N MET A 120 -13.13 -7.17 -20.87
CA MET A 120 -12.35 -8.23 -21.53
C MET A 120 -11.88 -8.05 -22.99
N GLN A 121 -11.11 -7.01 -23.31
CA GLN A 121 -10.48 -6.92 -24.63
C GLN A 121 -8.97 -6.69 -24.47
N HIS A 122 -8.24 -7.78 -24.71
CA HIS A 122 -6.79 -7.93 -24.72
C HIS A 122 -6.10 -7.97 -23.35
N THR A 123 -6.02 -9.17 -22.78
CA THR A 123 -5.18 -9.46 -21.61
C THR A 123 -3.71 -9.40 -22.02
N HIS A 124 -3.05 -8.26 -21.75
CA HIS A 124 -1.60 -8.20 -21.82
C HIS A 124 -1.01 -9.13 -20.73
N PRO A 125 0.12 -9.81 -20.96
CA PRO A 125 0.74 -10.68 -19.94
C PRO A 125 0.97 -9.98 -18.59
N ASP A 126 1.25 -8.68 -18.61
CA ASP A 126 1.44 -7.87 -17.40
C ASP A 126 0.15 -7.63 -16.60
N ASP A 127 -1.02 -7.61 -17.27
CA ASP A 127 -2.31 -7.49 -16.61
C ASP A 127 -2.66 -8.77 -15.84
N LEU A 128 -2.24 -9.94 -16.35
CA LEU A 128 -2.45 -11.22 -15.66
C LEU A 128 -1.63 -11.29 -14.37
N LYS A 129 -0.36 -10.88 -14.41
CA LYS A 129 0.50 -10.81 -13.21
C LYS A 129 -0.08 -9.84 -12.18
N LEU A 130 -0.54 -8.67 -12.64
CA LEU A 130 -1.19 -7.70 -11.78
C LEU A 130 -2.46 -8.29 -11.14
N GLN A 131 -3.30 -8.96 -11.90
CA GLN A 131 -4.52 -9.58 -11.38
C GLN A 131 -4.21 -10.67 -10.35
N GLN A 132 -3.19 -11.50 -10.59
CA GLN A 132 -2.73 -12.50 -9.62
C GLN A 132 -2.23 -11.84 -8.33
N TYR A 133 -1.45 -10.76 -8.44
CA TYR A 133 -1.00 -9.98 -7.28
C TYR A 133 -2.18 -9.39 -6.49
N VAL A 134 -3.10 -8.69 -7.16
CA VAL A 134 -4.30 -8.11 -6.52
C VAL A 134 -5.12 -9.19 -5.81
N ASN A 135 -5.31 -10.35 -6.43
CA ASN A 135 -6.04 -11.47 -5.82
C ASN A 135 -5.30 -12.06 -4.61
N SER A 136 -3.97 -12.12 -4.65
CA SER A 136 -3.14 -12.55 -3.52
C SER A 136 -3.29 -11.60 -2.33
N VAL A 137 -3.20 -10.28 -2.58
CA VAL A 137 -3.40 -9.23 -1.57
C VAL A 137 -4.80 -9.35 -0.95
N ARG A 138 -5.84 -9.42 -1.77
CA ARG A 138 -7.23 -9.58 -1.30
C ARG A 138 -7.38 -10.76 -0.37
N ARG A 139 -6.90 -11.94 -0.79
CA ARG A 139 -7.01 -13.16 -0.01
C ARG A 139 -6.31 -13.03 1.35
N PHE A 140 -5.08 -12.51 1.35
CA PHE A 140 -4.31 -12.33 2.57
C PHE A 140 -5.01 -11.43 3.59
N PHE A 141 -5.56 -10.29 3.14
CA PHE A 141 -6.23 -9.34 4.04
C PHE A 141 -7.63 -9.80 4.44
N GLN A 142 -8.37 -10.50 3.57
CA GLN A 142 -9.67 -11.11 3.92
C GLN A 142 -9.55 -12.09 5.10
N GLU A 143 -8.48 -12.88 5.15
CA GLU A 143 -8.25 -13.83 6.25
C GLU A 143 -7.96 -13.12 7.59
N ARG A 144 -7.46 -11.87 7.56
CA ARG A 144 -7.18 -11.06 8.77
C ARG A 144 -8.34 -10.17 9.22
N ASP A 145 -9.21 -9.77 8.29
CA ASP A 145 -10.29 -8.80 8.55
C ASP A 145 -11.45 -9.38 9.40
N VAL A 146 -11.47 -10.69 9.64
CA VAL A 146 -12.58 -11.40 10.33
C VAL A 146 -12.80 -10.89 11.78
N ASN A 147 -11.82 -10.22 12.40
CA ASN A 147 -11.88 -9.78 13.80
C ASN A 147 -11.41 -8.32 14.06
N GLN A 148 -11.14 -7.48 13.04
CA GLN A 148 -10.48 -6.17 13.24
C GLN A 148 -11.07 -5.03 12.37
N GLU A 149 -10.65 -3.79 12.66
CA GLU A 149 -10.86 -2.61 11.81
C GLU A 149 -10.29 -2.88 10.42
N LYS A 150 -11.01 -2.49 9.37
CA LYS A 150 -10.60 -2.70 7.98
C LYS A 150 -9.20 -2.12 7.75
N ILE A 151 -8.21 -2.99 7.52
CA ILE A 151 -6.80 -2.60 7.30
C ILE A 151 -6.44 -2.43 5.83
N LEU A 152 -7.28 -2.90 4.89
CA LEU A 152 -7.09 -2.76 3.46
C LEU A 152 -8.24 -1.98 2.83
N LEU A 153 -7.94 -0.89 2.11
CA LEU A 153 -8.89 -0.18 1.26
C LEU A 153 -8.51 -0.35 -0.21
N GLU A 154 -9.43 -0.95 -0.97
CA GLU A 154 -9.36 -0.97 -2.43
C GLU A 154 -10.03 0.28 -2.99
N ILE A 155 -9.34 1.02 -3.86
CA ILE A 155 -9.91 2.19 -4.53
C ILE A 155 -9.78 2.00 -6.04
N ALA A 156 -10.92 2.04 -6.74
CA ALA A 156 -10.96 2.05 -8.20
C ALA A 156 -10.53 3.44 -8.71
N VAL A 157 -9.29 3.54 -9.17
CA VAL A 157 -8.72 4.80 -9.62
C VAL A 157 -8.81 4.89 -11.15
N GLY A 158 -9.17 6.05 -11.69
CA GLY A 158 -9.30 6.26 -13.14
C GLY A 158 -10.73 6.17 -13.71
N GLU A 159 -11.71 5.71 -12.95
CA GLU A 159 -13.12 5.85 -13.36
C GLU A 159 -13.71 7.21 -13.01
N PRO A 160 -14.63 7.75 -13.84
CA PRO A 160 -15.46 8.85 -13.43
C PRO A 160 -16.25 8.44 -12.19
N GLU A 161 -16.26 9.30 -11.18
CA GLU A 161 -17.06 9.07 -10.00
C GLU A 161 -18.55 9.17 -10.38
N ILE A 162 -19.34 8.17 -9.98
CA ILE A 162 -20.81 8.24 -10.10
C ILE A 162 -21.33 9.31 -9.13
N VAL A 163 -20.75 9.33 -7.92
CA VAL A 163 -21.03 10.32 -6.88
C VAL A 163 -19.77 11.14 -6.62
N VAL A 164 -19.86 12.44 -6.88
CA VAL A 164 -18.76 13.40 -6.71
C VAL A 164 -18.24 13.34 -5.26
N GLY A 165 -16.94 13.09 -5.10
CA GLY A 165 -16.29 13.07 -3.80
C GLY A 165 -16.37 11.74 -3.05
N GLU A 166 -17.00 10.71 -3.61
CA GLU A 166 -17.13 9.40 -2.97
C GLU A 166 -15.76 8.78 -2.65
N LYS A 167 -14.78 8.85 -3.57
CA LYS A 167 -13.44 8.28 -3.32
C LYS A 167 -12.70 9.05 -2.24
N TRP A 168 -12.92 10.36 -2.17
CA TRP A 168 -12.37 11.19 -1.10
C TRP A 168 -12.95 10.82 0.27
N GLU A 169 -14.26 10.58 0.32
CA GLU A 169 -14.94 10.13 1.53
C GLU A 169 -14.43 8.76 1.99
N GLN A 170 -14.39 7.78 1.09
CA GLN A 170 -13.86 6.44 1.40
C GLN A 170 -12.43 6.52 1.94
N LEU A 171 -11.57 7.31 1.29
CA LEU A 171 -10.18 7.49 1.73
C LEU A 171 -10.09 8.20 3.09
N CYS A 172 -10.85 9.26 3.32
CA CYS A 172 -10.82 10.00 4.59
C CYS A 172 -11.37 9.19 5.76
N ILE A 173 -12.45 8.45 5.56
CA ILE A 173 -13.02 7.54 6.57
C ILE A 173 -12.00 6.47 6.92
N PHE A 174 -11.44 5.82 5.90
CA PHE A 174 -10.44 4.78 6.10
C PHE A 174 -9.20 5.30 6.83
N LEU A 175 -8.74 6.51 6.54
CA LEU A 175 -7.61 7.14 7.23
C LEU A 175 -7.96 7.76 8.59
N GLY A 176 -9.23 7.73 9.03
CA GLY A 176 -9.67 8.33 10.30
C GLY A 176 -9.64 9.86 10.32
N LEU A 177 -9.70 10.52 9.16
CA LEU A 177 -9.57 11.98 9.03
C LEU A 177 -10.90 12.74 9.18
N GLY A 178 -12.02 12.02 9.19
CA GLY A 178 -13.37 12.56 9.32
C GLY A 178 -13.86 13.38 8.11
N TYR A 179 -15.16 13.60 8.02
CA TYR A 179 -15.80 14.32 6.91
C TYR A 179 -15.41 15.81 6.85
N SER A 180 -15.11 16.42 8.01
CA SER A 180 -14.68 17.83 8.10
C SER A 180 -13.38 18.11 7.34
N THR A 181 -12.53 17.10 7.11
CA THR A 181 -11.35 17.23 6.24
C THR A 181 -11.76 17.54 4.80
N LEU A 182 -12.81 16.90 4.28
CA LEU A 182 -13.30 17.10 2.91
C LEU A 182 -13.81 18.52 2.71
N GLU A 183 -14.64 19.00 3.63
CA GLU A 183 -15.24 20.33 3.56
C GLU A 183 -14.17 21.42 3.65
N ARG A 184 -13.22 21.28 4.59
CA ARG A 184 -12.15 22.25 4.79
C ARG A 184 -11.21 22.34 3.59
N LEU A 185 -10.88 21.19 2.99
CA LEU A 185 -10.01 21.12 1.81
C LEU A 185 -10.77 21.30 0.48
N ARG A 186 -12.11 21.42 0.53
CA ARG A 186 -12.99 21.55 -0.64
C ARG A 186 -12.73 20.47 -1.69
N LEU A 187 -12.61 19.23 -1.22
CA LEU A 187 -12.27 18.07 -2.06
C LEU A 187 -13.53 17.51 -2.72
N TRP A 188 -13.78 17.94 -3.95
CA TRP A 188 -14.95 17.50 -4.73
C TRP A 188 -14.59 16.45 -5.77
N ARG A 189 -13.42 16.57 -6.43
CA ARG A 189 -12.99 15.63 -7.47
C ARG A 189 -11.75 14.90 -7.04
N PHE A 190 -11.76 13.57 -7.18
CA PHE A 190 -10.55 12.79 -6.97
C PHE A 190 -9.51 13.10 -8.06
N PRO A 191 -8.19 13.06 -7.75
CA PRO A 191 -7.17 13.30 -8.77
C PRO A 191 -7.26 12.27 -9.90
N SER A 192 -6.79 12.64 -11.09
CA SER A 192 -6.82 11.80 -12.28
C SER A 192 -5.43 11.68 -12.93
N ALA A 193 -5.23 10.61 -13.69
CA ALA A 193 -3.99 10.38 -14.43
C ALA A 193 -3.76 11.52 -15.43
N GLY A 194 -2.62 12.22 -15.34
CA GLY A 194 -2.28 13.33 -16.23
C GLY A 194 -2.62 14.72 -15.72
N GLY A 195 -3.08 14.87 -14.47
CA GLY A 195 -3.32 16.14 -13.79
C GLY A 195 -2.04 16.90 -13.42
N GLY A 196 -1.18 17.19 -14.40
CA GLY A 196 -0.09 18.14 -14.22
C GLY A 196 -0.67 19.54 -13.97
N LYS A 197 -0.49 20.07 -12.76
CA LYS A 197 -0.73 21.48 -12.41
C LYS A 197 -2.09 22.03 -12.85
N GLU A 198 -3.20 21.45 -12.41
CA GLU A 198 -4.42 22.23 -12.38
C GLU A 198 -4.29 23.22 -11.19
N LYS A 199 -3.80 24.42 -11.50
CA LYS A 199 -3.81 25.55 -10.57
C LYS A 199 -5.22 25.63 -10.00
N SER A 200 -5.31 25.53 -8.67
CA SER A 200 -6.48 25.91 -7.90
C SER A 200 -7.20 27.07 -8.58
N ALA A 201 -8.36 26.80 -9.17
CA ALA A 201 -9.21 27.83 -9.75
C ALA A 201 -9.65 28.73 -8.60
N GLY A 202 -8.89 29.82 -8.41
CA GLY A 202 -9.31 30.96 -7.63
C GLY A 202 -10.57 31.51 -8.29
N TRP A 203 -11.66 31.52 -7.53
CA TRP A 203 -12.84 32.26 -7.94
C TRP A 203 -12.55 33.74 -7.67
N GLY A 204 -12.61 34.54 -8.74
CA GLY A 204 -12.63 35.98 -8.66
C GLY A 204 -13.81 36.46 -7.83
N SER A 205 -13.55 37.54 -7.10
CA SER A 205 -14.53 38.34 -6.35
C SER A 205 -15.66 38.87 -7.22
#